data_AF-A0A7X9Q3V5-F1
#
_entry.id   AF-A0A7X9Q3V5-F1
#
_cell.length_a   1.000
_cell.length_b   1.000
_cell.length_c   1.000
_cell.angle_alpha   90.00
_cell.angle_beta   90.00
_cell.angle_gamma   90.00
#
_symmetry.space_group_name_H-M   'P 1'
#
loop_
_entity.id
_entity.type
_entity.pdbx_description
1 polymer ?
#
loop_
_entity_poly.entity_id
_entity_poly.type
_entity_poly.pdbx_seq_one_letter_code
_entity_poly.pdbx_strand_id
1 'polypeptide(L)'
;MERRIYGLENEYGVTCTLRGQRRLSPDEVARYLFRKVVSWCRSSNVFLQNGARLYLDVGSHPEYATPECDSLYDLVVHDKAGERILEGLLQSAEQRLREEGIRGTIYLFKNNTDSAGNSYGCHENYLTSRDDDMAHYAEVLIPFFVSRQIFTGSGKVLQTARGATFSMAQRAE
;
A
#
# COMPACT_ATOMS: atom_id res chain seq x y z
N MET A 1 9.54 25.52 10.98
CA MET A 1 8.25 24.86 11.28
C MET A 1 8.56 23.66 12.16
N GLU A 2 8.34 23.74 13.47
CA GLU A 2 8.71 22.66 14.42
C GLU A 2 7.69 21.51 14.46
N ARG A 3 6.45 21.76 14.01
CA ARG A 3 5.35 20.77 13.93
C ARG A 3 4.66 20.88 12.57
N ARG A 4 4.49 19.75 11.88
CA ARG A 4 3.89 19.65 10.54
C ARG A 4 2.97 18.44 10.50
N ILE A 5 1.88 18.52 9.74
CA ILE A 5 1.03 17.35 9.47
C ILE A 5 1.62 16.50 8.35
N TYR A 6 1.64 15.19 8.57
CA TYR A 6 2.09 14.14 7.68
C TYR A 6 0.97 13.12 7.46
N GLY A 7 1.00 12.46 6.31
CA GLY A 7 0.15 11.30 6.02
C GLY A 7 0.85 10.32 5.08
N LEU A 8 0.51 9.04 5.18
CA LEU A 8 0.95 8.00 4.26
C LEU A 8 -0.25 7.31 3.64
N GLU A 9 -0.14 6.98 2.35
CA GLU A 9 -1.13 6.18 1.63
C GLU A 9 -0.40 4.97 1.05
N ASN A 10 -0.80 3.77 1.47
CA ASN A 10 -0.16 2.53 1.05
C ASN A 10 -1.15 1.65 0.30
N GLU A 11 -0.84 1.36 -0.95
CA GLU A 11 -1.49 0.32 -1.73
C GLU A 11 -0.84 -1.03 -1.45
N TYR A 12 -1.66 -2.07 -1.35
CA TYR A 12 -1.19 -3.43 -1.11
C TYR A 12 -1.44 -4.33 -2.32
N GLY A 13 -0.39 -5.01 -2.76
CA GLY A 13 -0.51 -6.07 -3.76
C GLY A 13 -1.29 -7.25 -3.16
N VAL A 14 -2.22 -7.82 -3.92
CA VAL A 14 -3.05 -8.93 -3.45
C VAL A 14 -3.06 -10.10 -4.44
N THR A 15 -2.91 -11.33 -3.93
CA THR A 15 -3.04 -12.54 -4.74
C THR A 15 -3.59 -13.70 -3.93
N CYS A 16 -4.25 -14.65 -4.58
CA CYS A 16 -4.66 -15.91 -3.97
C CYS A 16 -4.11 -17.06 -4.80
N THR A 17 -3.34 -17.94 -4.17
CA THR A 17 -2.68 -19.05 -4.87
C THR A 17 -3.02 -20.39 -4.22
N LEU A 18 -3.01 -21.45 -5.03
CA LEU A 18 -3.09 -22.83 -4.60
C LEU A 18 -1.99 -23.61 -5.33
N ARG A 19 -1.03 -24.17 -4.58
CA ARG A 19 0.11 -24.92 -5.14
C ARG A 19 0.88 -24.13 -6.21
N GLY A 20 1.10 -22.84 -5.96
CA GLY A 20 1.85 -21.95 -6.86
C GLY A 20 1.05 -21.44 -8.08
N GLN A 21 -0.21 -21.85 -8.25
CA GLN A 21 -1.07 -21.34 -9.32
C GLN A 21 -2.08 -20.35 -8.77
N ARG A 22 -2.29 -19.24 -9.49
CA ARG A 22 -3.32 -18.25 -9.15
C ARG A 22 -4.69 -18.91 -9.16
N ARG A 23 -5.42 -18.79 -8.06
CA ARG A 23 -6.74 -19.41 -7.87
C ARG A 23 -7.89 -18.41 -8.08
N LEU A 24 -7.71 -17.18 -7.59
CA LEU A 24 -8.67 -16.09 -7.74
C LEU A 24 -7.98 -14.89 -8.37
N SER A 25 -8.74 -14.10 -9.12
CA SER A 25 -8.29 -12.78 -9.60
C SER A 25 -8.13 -11.81 -8.42
N PRO A 26 -7.26 -10.78 -8.53
CA PRO A 26 -7.12 -9.74 -7.52
C PRO A 26 -8.47 -9.13 -7.11
N ASP A 27 -9.34 -8.84 -8.08
CA ASP A 27 -10.71 -8.33 -7.85
C ASP A 27 -11.55 -9.25 -6.97
N GLU A 28 -11.53 -10.56 -7.21
CA GLU A 28 -12.26 -11.51 -6.38
C GLU A 28 -11.71 -11.52 -4.96
N VAL A 29 -10.38 -11.55 -4.79
CA VAL A 29 -9.75 -11.53 -3.47
C VAL A 29 -10.08 -10.23 -2.72
N ALA A 30 -10.03 -9.10 -3.41
CA ALA A 30 -10.42 -7.79 -2.88
C ALA A 30 -11.87 -7.79 -2.38
N ARG A 31 -12.80 -8.41 -3.12
CA ARG A 31 -14.20 -8.58 -2.66
C ARG A 31 -14.28 -9.42 -1.39
N TYR A 32 -13.52 -10.52 -1.26
CA TYR A 32 -13.50 -11.33 -0.03
C TYR A 32 -12.96 -10.54 1.17
N LEU A 33 -11.88 -9.78 0.98
CA LEU A 33 -11.29 -8.91 1.99
C LEU A 33 -12.29 -7.86 2.47
N PHE A 34 -12.91 -7.12 1.54
CA PHE A 34 -13.79 -6.01 1.85
C PHE A 34 -15.24 -6.40 2.15
N ARG A 35 -15.63 -7.68 2.00
CA ARG A 35 -16.99 -8.13 2.33
C ARG A 35 -17.42 -7.75 3.76
N LYS A 36 -16.47 -7.81 4.71
CA LYS A 36 -16.70 -7.37 6.10
C LYS A 36 -16.91 -5.86 6.19
N VAL A 37 -16.06 -5.10 5.51
CA VAL A 37 -16.09 -3.62 5.48
C VAL A 37 -17.39 -3.11 4.85
N VAL A 38 -17.78 -3.69 3.70
CA VAL A 38 -19.05 -3.37 3.04
C VAL A 38 -20.25 -3.74 3.92
N SER A 39 -20.18 -4.86 4.67
CA SER A 39 -21.26 -5.20 5.61
C SER A 39 -21.42 -4.19 6.75
N TRP A 40 -20.32 -3.53 7.16
CA TRP A 40 -20.34 -2.51 8.21
C TRP A 40 -20.85 -1.16 7.70
N CYS A 41 -20.33 -0.69 6.58
CA CYS A 41 -20.49 0.70 6.15
C CYS A 41 -21.19 0.88 4.80
N ARG A 42 -21.64 -0.22 4.17
CA ARG A 42 -22.27 -0.26 2.83
C ARG A 42 -21.41 0.33 1.69
N SER A 43 -20.12 0.55 1.95
CA SER A 43 -19.15 1.15 1.03
C SER A 43 -17.83 0.40 1.12
N SER A 44 -17.12 0.31 -0.01
CA SER A 44 -15.74 -0.16 -0.08
C SER A 44 -14.73 0.95 0.26
N ASN A 45 -15.19 2.14 0.63
CA ASN A 45 -14.41 3.29 1.07
C ASN A 45 -14.96 3.78 2.40
N VAL A 46 -14.16 3.65 3.46
CA VAL A 46 -14.59 3.90 4.83
C VAL A 46 -13.52 4.62 5.63
N PHE A 47 -13.95 5.38 6.64
CA PHE A 47 -13.09 5.86 7.71
C PHE A 47 -13.19 4.91 8.91
N LEU A 48 -12.05 4.58 9.49
CA LEU A 48 -11.91 3.68 10.63
C LEU A 48 -11.92 4.47 11.95
N GLN A 49 -12.12 3.77 13.06
CA GLN A 49 -12.17 4.40 14.40
C GLN A 49 -10.86 5.09 14.80
N ASN A 50 -9.73 4.67 14.24
CA ASN A 50 -8.42 5.30 14.46
C ASN A 50 -8.17 6.51 13.53
N GLY A 51 -9.18 6.97 12.78
CA GLY A 51 -9.10 8.12 11.87
C GLY A 51 -8.53 7.81 10.49
N ALA A 52 -7.95 6.63 10.28
CA ALA A 52 -7.45 6.22 8.96
C ALA A 52 -8.60 5.99 7.97
N ARG A 53 -8.29 6.11 6.70
CA ARG A 53 -9.18 5.74 5.59
C ARG A 53 -8.73 4.40 5.02
N LEU A 54 -9.69 3.50 4.82
CA LEU A 54 -9.48 2.21 4.19
C LEU A 54 -10.39 2.08 2.99
N TYR A 55 -9.83 1.83 1.81
CA TYR A 55 -10.62 1.72 0.60
C TYR A 55 -10.03 0.75 -0.44
N LEU A 56 -10.81 0.47 -1.48
CA LEU A 56 -10.35 -0.20 -2.68
C LEU A 56 -10.06 0.84 -3.75
N ASP A 57 -8.81 0.91 -4.19
CA ASP A 57 -8.38 1.83 -5.24
C ASP A 57 -8.67 1.28 -6.66
N VAL A 58 -8.50 2.14 -7.66
CA VAL A 58 -8.56 1.77 -9.08
C VAL A 58 -7.49 0.72 -9.37
N GLY A 59 -7.91 -0.49 -9.75
CA GLY A 59 -7.02 -1.65 -9.90
C GLY A 59 -7.16 -2.72 -8.80
N SER A 60 -8.13 -2.54 -7.89
CA SER A 60 -8.50 -3.51 -6.85
C SER A 60 -7.44 -3.75 -5.77
N HIS A 61 -6.52 -2.81 -5.59
CA HIS A 61 -5.61 -2.81 -4.46
C HIS A 61 -6.33 -2.33 -3.20
N PRO A 62 -6.27 -3.09 -2.09
CA PRO A 62 -6.55 -2.55 -0.78
C PRO A 62 -5.60 -1.38 -0.49
N GLU A 63 -6.16 -0.23 -0.15
CA GLU A 63 -5.40 0.96 0.18
C GLU A 63 -5.74 1.45 1.58
N TYR A 64 -4.69 1.70 2.37
CA TYR A 64 -4.78 2.26 3.71
C TYR A 64 -4.06 3.60 3.75
N ALA A 65 -4.83 4.66 4.03
CA ALA A 65 -4.32 5.99 4.31
C ALA A 65 -4.34 6.25 5.82
N THR A 66 -3.20 6.64 6.38
CA THR A 66 -3.08 6.96 7.81
C THR A 66 -3.99 8.14 8.19
N PRO A 67 -4.41 8.27 9.46
CA PRO A 67 -4.88 9.57 9.93
C PRO A 67 -3.77 10.61 9.81
N GLU A 68 -4.14 11.88 9.88
CA GLU A 68 -3.21 12.99 9.98
C GLU A 68 -2.36 12.86 11.24
N CYS A 69 -1.04 12.81 11.08
CA CYS A 69 -0.09 12.70 12.18
C CYS A 69 0.80 13.94 12.21
N ASP A 70 1.12 14.46 13.39
CA ASP A 70 2.03 15.60 13.57
C ASP A 70 3.42 15.19 14.14
N SER A 71 3.58 13.89 14.37
CA SER A 71 4.76 13.21 14.88
C SER A 71 5.14 12.08 13.92
N LEU A 72 6.42 11.98 13.57
CA LEU A 72 6.92 10.90 12.72
C LEU A 72 6.77 9.53 13.39
N TYR A 73 6.87 9.48 14.72
CA TYR A 73 6.65 8.23 15.46
C TYR A 73 5.20 7.76 15.30
N ASP A 74 4.23 8.67 15.49
CA ASP A 74 2.82 8.34 15.37
C ASP A 74 2.45 7.96 13.93
N LEU A 75 3.04 8.63 12.94
CA LEU A 75 2.89 8.26 11.53
C LEU A 75 3.32 6.81 11.28
N VAL A 76 4.49 6.42 11.77
CA VAL A 76 4.98 5.03 11.63
C VAL A 76 4.10 4.05 12.42
N VAL A 77 3.63 4.42 13.62
CA VAL A 77 2.71 3.59 14.40
C VAL A 77 1.39 3.36 13.63
N HIS A 78 0.83 4.41 13.04
CA HIS A 78 -0.40 4.31 12.27
C HIS A 78 -0.23 3.56 10.95
N ASP A 79 0.91 3.70 10.27
CA ASP A 79 1.29 2.90 9.11
C ASP A 79 1.34 1.41 9.45
N LYS A 80 1.98 1.05 10.57
CA LYS A 80 2.04 -0.33 11.05
C LYS A 80 0.71 -0.85 11.59
N ALA A 81 -0.12 0.02 12.14
CA ALA A 81 -1.50 -0.34 12.49
C ALA A 81 -2.31 -0.75 11.25
N GLY A 82 -2.09 -0.08 10.10
CA GLY A 82 -2.68 -0.45 8.81
C GLY A 82 -2.38 -1.89 8.40
N GLU A 83 -1.12 -2.32 8.54
CA GLU A 83 -0.70 -3.70 8.27
C GLU A 83 -1.47 -4.71 9.14
N ARG A 84 -1.67 -4.40 10.44
CA ARG A 84 -2.41 -5.28 11.38
C ARG A 84 -3.91 -5.33 11.08
N ILE A 85 -4.49 -4.21 10.64
CA ILE A 85 -5.90 -4.17 10.24
C ILE A 85 -6.12 -5.03 9.00
N LEU A 86 -5.26 -4.89 7.99
CA LEU A 86 -5.32 -5.68 6.76
C LEU A 86 -5.07 -7.16 7.01
N GLU A 87 -4.14 -7.51 7.92
CA GLU A 87 -3.92 -8.89 8.38
C GLU A 87 -5.20 -9.50 8.98
N GLY A 88 -5.94 -8.75 9.80
CA GLY A 88 -7.23 -9.19 10.33
C GLY A 88 -8.32 -9.38 9.26
N LEU A 89 -8.31 -8.56 8.21
CA LEU A 89 -9.21 -8.73 7.05
C LEU A 89 -8.83 -9.96 6.23
N LEU A 90 -7.53 -10.22 6.05
CA LEU A 90 -7.01 -11.41 5.38
C LEU A 90 -7.46 -12.68 6.10
N GLN A 91 -7.27 -12.75 7.42
CA GLN A 91 -7.71 -13.91 8.22
C GLN A 91 -9.22 -14.16 8.07
N SER A 92 -10.02 -13.10 8.09
CA SER A 92 -11.47 -13.17 7.89
C SER A 92 -11.84 -13.65 6.48
N ALA A 93 -11.09 -13.21 5.45
CA ALA A 93 -11.30 -13.61 4.06
C ALA A 93 -10.94 -15.08 3.84
N GLU A 94 -9.81 -15.55 4.36
CA GLU A 94 -9.39 -16.94 4.24
C GLU A 94 -10.34 -17.89 4.97
N GLN A 95 -10.88 -17.50 6.13
CA GLN A 95 -11.89 -18.28 6.81
C GLN A 95 -13.12 -18.50 5.93
N ARG A 96 -13.62 -17.45 5.27
CA ARG A 96 -14.77 -17.54 4.36
C ARG A 96 -14.47 -18.41 3.15
N LEU A 97 -13.28 -18.28 2.55
CA LEU A 97 -12.87 -19.15 1.45
C LEU A 97 -12.94 -20.62 1.86
N ARG A 98 -12.47 -20.96 3.08
CA ARG A 98 -12.57 -22.32 3.62
C ARG A 98 -14.00 -22.77 3.83
N GLU A 99 -14.86 -21.91 4.40
CA GLU A 99 -16.29 -22.18 4.60
C GLU A 99 -17.04 -22.44 3.28
N GLU A 100 -16.66 -21.73 2.21
CA GLU A 100 -17.20 -21.90 0.86
C GLU A 100 -16.52 -23.06 0.08
N GLY A 101 -15.62 -23.82 0.72
CA GLY A 101 -14.93 -24.96 0.10
C GLY A 101 -13.83 -24.58 -0.91
N ILE A 102 -13.48 -23.29 -0.99
CA ILE A 102 -12.45 -22.77 -1.88
C ILE A 102 -11.08 -22.91 -1.18
N ARG A 103 -10.24 -23.79 -1.71
CA ARG A 103 -8.85 -23.93 -1.26
C ARG A 103 -7.97 -22.87 -1.92
N GLY A 104 -7.22 -22.13 -1.11
CA GLY A 104 -6.22 -21.15 -1.54
C GLY A 104 -5.64 -20.42 -0.34
N THR A 105 -4.49 -19.79 -0.53
CA THR A 105 -3.84 -18.91 0.45
C THR A 105 -3.81 -17.51 -0.13
N ILE A 106 -4.31 -16.55 0.63
CA ILE A 106 -4.28 -15.13 0.25
C ILE A 106 -2.95 -14.56 0.73
N TYR A 107 -2.30 -13.78 -0.14
CA TYR A 107 -1.12 -13.01 0.19
C TYR A 107 -1.41 -11.53 -0.02
N LEU A 108 -0.96 -10.72 0.94
CA LEU A 108 -0.89 -9.28 0.85
C LEU A 108 0.57 -8.85 0.88
N PHE A 109 0.94 -7.96 -0.03
CA PHE A 109 2.30 -7.46 -0.17
C PHE A 109 2.31 -5.95 -0.01
N LYS A 110 3.14 -5.48 0.93
CA LYS A 110 3.51 -4.07 1.02
C LYS A 110 4.80 -3.84 0.25
N ASN A 111 4.67 -3.87 -1.07
CA ASN A 111 5.74 -3.61 -2.04
C ASN A 111 5.17 -2.71 -3.15
N ASN A 112 5.86 -2.59 -4.28
CA ASN A 112 5.48 -1.63 -5.32
C ASN A 112 5.33 -2.21 -6.71
N THR A 113 5.61 -3.49 -6.92
CA THR A 113 5.49 -4.14 -8.23
C THR A 113 4.92 -5.55 -8.10
N ASP A 114 4.05 -5.95 -9.02
CA ASP A 114 3.65 -7.36 -9.17
C ASP A 114 4.52 -8.11 -10.18
N SER A 115 4.25 -9.41 -10.33
CA SER A 115 4.94 -10.27 -11.31
C SER A 115 4.54 -10.00 -12.77
N ALA A 116 3.44 -9.27 -13.00
CA ALA A 116 2.99 -8.86 -14.33
C ALA A 116 3.63 -7.53 -14.78
N GLY A 117 4.39 -6.88 -13.89
CA GLY A 117 5.05 -5.60 -14.15
C GLY A 117 4.18 -4.38 -13.83
N ASN A 118 2.98 -4.56 -13.26
CA ASN A 118 2.20 -3.43 -12.77
C ASN A 118 2.86 -2.85 -11.51
N SER A 119 2.71 -1.55 -11.31
CA SER A 119 3.23 -0.86 -10.12
C SER A 119 2.11 -0.20 -9.32
N TYR A 120 2.28 -0.19 -8.00
CA TYR A 120 1.41 0.46 -7.02
C TYR A 120 2.23 1.22 -5.99
N GLY A 121 1.61 2.22 -5.37
CA GLY A 121 2.29 3.29 -4.65
C GLY A 121 2.41 3.12 -3.14
N CYS A 122 3.44 3.76 -2.59
CA CYS A 122 3.44 4.29 -1.24
C CYS A 122 3.59 5.80 -1.38
N HIS A 123 2.56 6.57 -1.03
CA HIS A 123 2.52 8.02 -1.18
C HIS A 123 2.76 8.71 0.16
N GLU A 124 3.42 9.85 0.10
CA GLU A 124 3.77 10.67 1.25
C GLU A 124 3.13 12.04 1.11
N ASN A 125 2.37 12.44 2.12
CA ASN A 125 1.69 13.73 2.19
C ASN A 125 2.36 14.61 3.25
N TYR A 126 2.73 15.83 2.85
CA TYR A 126 3.37 16.81 3.72
C TYR A 126 2.60 18.13 3.68
N LEU A 127 2.05 18.57 4.81
CA LEU A 127 1.39 19.87 4.90
C LEU A 127 2.42 20.99 4.68
N THR A 128 2.16 21.90 3.74
CA THR A 128 2.98 23.10 3.48
C THR A 128 2.18 24.38 3.79
N SER A 129 2.87 25.52 3.82
CA SER A 129 2.20 26.82 3.86
C SER A 129 1.77 27.24 2.46
N ARG A 130 0.68 28.01 2.39
CA ARG A 130 0.19 28.58 1.13
C ARG A 130 1.19 29.57 0.51
N ASP A 131 1.94 30.27 1.35
CA ASP A 131 2.87 31.33 0.93
C ASP A 131 4.28 30.80 0.64
N ASP A 132 4.48 29.48 0.69
CA ASP A 132 5.75 28.85 0.33
C ASP A 132 6.03 28.98 -1.18
N ASP A 133 7.29 29.19 -1.55
CA ASP A 133 7.72 29.24 -2.94
C ASP A 133 7.85 27.83 -3.54
N MET A 134 6.90 27.46 -4.39
CA MET A 134 6.89 26.18 -5.09
C MET A 134 8.11 25.98 -6.01
N ALA A 135 8.66 27.06 -6.58
CA ALA A 135 9.85 26.96 -7.41
C ALA A 135 11.07 26.55 -6.58
N HIS A 136 11.21 27.14 -5.39
CA HIS A 136 12.24 26.75 -4.44
C HIS A 136 12.08 25.30 -3.97
N TYR A 137 10.85 24.83 -3.72
CA TYR A 137 10.61 23.42 -3.42
C TYR A 137 11.04 22.49 -4.54
N ALA A 138 10.72 22.81 -5.80
CA ALA A 138 11.15 22.00 -6.92
C ALA A 138 12.69 21.93 -7.03
N GLU A 139 13.37 23.06 -6.86
CA GLU A 139 14.83 23.17 -6.94
C GLU A 139 15.54 22.29 -5.88
N VAL A 140 15.01 22.24 -4.66
CA VAL A 140 15.65 21.51 -3.54
C VAL A 140 15.13 20.08 -3.39
N LEU A 141 13.81 19.87 -3.48
CA LEU A 141 13.19 18.57 -3.21
C LEU A 141 13.35 17.57 -4.36
N ILE A 142 13.34 18.01 -5.62
CA ILE A 142 13.49 17.08 -6.75
C ILE A 142 14.85 16.37 -6.70
N PRO A 143 16.01 17.06 -6.59
CA PRO A 143 17.30 16.37 -6.49
C PRO A 143 17.38 15.45 -5.27
N PHE A 144 16.81 15.88 -4.15
CA PHE A 144 16.73 15.06 -2.94
C PHE A 144 15.88 13.79 -3.15
N PHE A 145 14.67 13.90 -3.70
CA PHE A 145 13.79 12.76 -3.94
C PHE A 145 14.29 11.82 -5.04
N VAL A 146 15.02 12.32 -6.04
CA VAL A 146 15.68 11.46 -7.03
C VAL A 146 16.80 10.64 -6.39
N SER A 147 17.55 11.21 -5.44
CA SER A 147 18.70 10.55 -4.80
C SER A 147 18.34 9.74 -3.54
N ARG A 148 17.21 10.01 -2.88
CA ARG A 148 16.84 9.36 -1.60
C ARG A 148 16.73 7.84 -1.67
N GLN A 149 16.45 7.31 -2.86
CA GLN A 149 16.38 5.88 -3.11
C GLN A 149 17.63 5.10 -2.68
N ILE A 150 18.79 5.77 -2.58
CA ILE A 150 20.04 5.17 -2.07
C ILE A 150 19.88 4.66 -0.63
N PHE A 151 19.09 5.35 0.20
CA PHE A 151 18.90 5.00 1.62
C PHE A 151 17.46 4.61 1.98
N THR A 152 16.47 4.87 1.11
CA THR A 152 15.08 4.45 1.32
C THR A 152 14.61 3.33 0.38
N GLY A 153 15.47 2.88 -0.54
CA GLY A 153 15.11 1.87 -1.54
C GLY A 153 14.76 0.51 -0.93
N SER A 154 13.63 -0.07 -1.36
CA SER A 154 13.15 -1.40 -0.92
C SER A 154 13.73 -2.57 -1.71
N GLY A 155 14.51 -2.31 -2.77
CA GLY A 155 15.18 -3.32 -3.59
C GLY A 155 14.24 -4.11 -4.52
N LYS A 156 14.74 -4.48 -5.71
CA LYS A 156 14.08 -5.40 -6.66
C LYS A 156 15.10 -6.20 -7.44
N VAL A 157 14.75 -7.44 -7.77
CA VAL A 157 15.45 -8.18 -8.83
C VAL A 157 14.74 -7.94 -10.15
N LEU A 158 15.46 -7.38 -11.11
CA LEU A 158 15.01 -7.08 -12.45
C LEU A 158 15.48 -8.15 -13.41
N GLN A 159 14.57 -8.61 -14.26
CA GLN A 159 14.92 -9.51 -15.35
C GLN A 159 15.21 -8.67 -16.59
N THR A 160 16.47 -8.67 -17.01
CA THR A 160 16.92 -8.00 -18.25
C THR A 160 17.28 -9.03 -19.30
N ALA A 161 17.43 -8.61 -20.56
CA ALA A 161 17.92 -9.48 -21.64
C ALA A 161 19.32 -10.08 -21.35
N ARG A 162 20.09 -9.48 -20.43
CA ARG A 162 21.43 -9.93 -20.03
C ARG A 162 21.43 -10.77 -18.75
N GLY A 163 20.26 -11.08 -18.20
CA GLY A 163 20.07 -11.80 -16.95
C GLY A 163 19.50 -10.93 -15.83
N ALA A 164 19.49 -11.50 -14.63
CA ALA A 164 18.94 -10.86 -13.44
C ALA A 164 19.90 -9.80 -12.87
N THR A 165 19.40 -8.60 -12.61
CA THR A 165 20.15 -7.49 -12.01
C THR A 165 19.43 -6.97 -10.78
N PHE A 166 20.17 -6.55 -9.76
CA PHE A 166 19.58 -5.89 -8.58
C PHE A 166 19.39 -4.39 -8.84
N SER A 167 18.19 -3.87 -8.55
CA SER A 167 17.88 -2.45 -8.47
C SER A 167 17.60 -2.05 -7.03
N MET A 168 18.06 -0.86 -6.63
CA MET A 168 17.82 -0.34 -5.28
C MET A 168 16.37 0.06 -5.05
N ALA A 169 15.64 0.49 -6.09
CA ALA A 169 14.30 1.04 -5.96
C ALA A 169 13.29 0.35 -6.89
N GLN A 170 12.16 -0.08 -6.35
CA GLN A 170 11.08 -0.70 -7.13
C GLN A 170 10.32 0.31 -8.01
N ARG A 171 10.35 1.60 -7.67
CA ARG A 171 9.54 2.68 -8.28
C ARG A 171 10.32 3.58 -9.25
N ALA A 172 11.58 3.26 -9.53
CA ALA A 172 12.45 4.11 -10.37
C ALA A 172 12.45 3.72 -11.86
N GLU A 173 11.82 2.59 -12.21
CA GLU A 173 11.70 2.11 -13.60
C GLU A 173 10.34 2.40 -14.21
#